data_AF-A0A1Y1XQ05-F1
#
_entry.id   AF-A0A1Y1XQ05-F1
#
_cell.length_a   1.000
_cell.length_b   1.000
_cell.length_c   1.000
_cell.angle_alpha   90.00
_cell.angle_beta   90.00
_cell.angle_gamma   90.00
#
_symmetry.space_group_name_H-M   'P 1'
#
loop_
_entity.id
_entity.type
_entity.pdbx_description
1 polymer ?
#
loop_
_entity_poly.entity_id
_entity_poly.type
_entity_poly.pdbx_seq_one_letter_code
_entity_poly.pdbx_strand_id
1 'polypeptide(L)'
;MDSEPNDNNAEEKKNPEQAYREWFKEFIRQNGIPLDARYTVIAIVDFTSTPFRDTSNSVLRLLQGTEAEDNPINQDSQQRSPPDLERLKVYCDASDCIMYLSITLNLTAQDLSPLAGVKDNSMVEKDILSLLEHQNFRTLLFTFLTSDVVVILNDSRLLTTAITSTLRLLSALKRKIFPLLGHLEEKLFGTDADSSQVEIGQGFSYFIRKVPVLSFVFHGIPSTITTPQFQQNLESRIQLLFRACGMENYDRLYKHDGRQLFFLPPSSLSYSFVHFSSWKVESNPVTDLLSHYFCGFETEKPSWEEAGQDHPNIHFGHVNALRNQLLEWAKKSYELKNKNQRNFAENTVLEIDSWINASAFLFAKIFIPVFNADRKKSVEEVVYRRLKEYIELDRQVSLSHCKQAMNKSIDWYIAGCPPHYTEQLHEHKVKSKRNNSSGTVASKEDNVNRKDQEKHSKKPLFDDKPRSSRKSKRGRGSGKYGREGRLKPNGYLGIEYDNTTNGSPINAQLQRIIIVTPGAPISCVLSPSVKIELDEHTVTIPLCDKEGFVLPKESVVVLRLPYIYYDGQTPISPPTEELKAKFNLAKHFLSTHINEAS
;
A
#
# COMPACT_ATOMS: atom_id res chain seq x y z
N MET A 1 3.52 23.62 52.54
CA MET A 1 4.38 22.43 52.49
C MET A 1 4.00 21.73 51.21
N ASP A 2 4.61 22.18 50.12
CA ASP A 2 4.39 21.65 48.79
C ASP A 2 5.34 20.45 48.65
N SER A 3 4.77 19.24 48.72
CA SER A 3 5.51 18.01 48.46
C SER A 3 5.78 17.93 46.97
N GLU A 4 7.03 18.19 46.58
CA GLU A 4 7.50 17.92 45.22
C GLU A 4 7.25 16.43 44.88
N PRO A 5 6.67 16.12 43.70
CA PRO A 5 6.52 14.75 43.25
C PRO A 5 7.91 14.15 43.08
N ASN A 6 8.15 13.07 43.81
CA ASN A 6 9.41 12.35 43.83
C ASN A 6 9.57 11.59 42.49
N ASP A 7 10.13 12.26 41.48
CA ASP A 7 10.41 11.76 40.11
C ASP A 7 11.50 10.66 40.04
N ASN A 8 11.71 9.91 41.12
CA ASN A 8 12.71 8.84 41.20
C ASN A 8 12.28 7.50 40.58
N ASN A 9 11.08 7.42 39.98
CA ASN A 9 10.70 6.29 39.13
C ASN A 9 11.09 6.57 37.67
N ALA A 10 12.37 6.85 37.43
CA ALA A 10 12.94 6.69 36.11
C ALA A 10 12.93 5.20 35.79
N GLU A 11 11.80 4.69 35.27
CA GLU A 11 11.70 3.34 34.73
C GLU A 11 12.86 3.14 33.78
N GLU A 12 13.83 2.32 34.20
CA GLU A 12 14.97 1.93 33.42
C GLU A 12 14.40 1.30 32.14
N LYS A 13 14.47 2.04 31.01
CA LYS A 13 13.91 1.61 29.74
C LYS A 13 14.60 0.31 29.34
N LYS A 14 13.94 -0.81 29.67
CA LYS A 14 14.42 -2.16 29.37
C LYS A 14 14.81 -2.22 27.90
N ASN A 15 15.94 -2.85 27.62
CA ASN A 15 16.36 -3.09 26.25
C ASN A 15 15.21 -3.79 25.51
N PRO A 16 14.64 -3.22 24.45
CA PRO A 16 13.51 -3.80 23.70
C PRO A 16 13.78 -5.23 23.20
N GLU A 17 15.04 -5.59 22.91
CA GLU A 17 15.42 -6.96 22.60
C GLU A 17 15.15 -7.91 23.78
N GLN A 18 15.55 -7.48 24.99
CA GLN A 18 15.34 -8.24 26.22
C GLN A 18 13.85 -8.27 26.59
N ALA A 19 13.13 -7.15 26.42
CA ALA A 19 11.69 -7.10 26.67
C ALA A 19 10.93 -8.09 25.76
N TYR A 20 11.27 -8.15 24.47
CA TYR A 20 10.70 -9.13 23.53
C TYR A 20 11.04 -10.57 23.95
N ARG A 21 12.31 -10.83 24.30
CA ARG A 21 12.79 -12.16 24.72
C ARG A 21 12.06 -12.68 25.96
N GLU A 22 11.98 -11.85 27.01
CA GLU A 22 11.30 -12.20 28.25
C GLU A 22 9.79 -12.39 28.03
N TRP A 23 9.16 -11.51 27.26
CA TRP A 23 7.75 -11.65 26.90
C TRP A 23 7.48 -12.99 26.20
N PHE A 24 8.32 -13.38 25.24
CA PHE A 24 8.12 -14.60 24.48
C PHE A 24 8.37 -15.86 25.33
N LYS A 25 9.41 -15.85 26.19
CA LYS A 25 9.66 -16.95 27.13
C LYS A 25 8.51 -17.14 28.10
N GLU A 26 7.98 -16.05 28.63
CA GLU A 26 6.81 -16.09 29.52
C GLU A 26 5.57 -16.61 28.79
N PHE A 27 5.35 -16.17 27.55
CA PHE A 27 4.25 -16.67 26.72
C PHE A 27 4.34 -18.19 26.48
N ILE A 28 5.53 -18.70 26.12
CA ILE A 28 5.78 -20.13 25.92
C ILE A 28 5.56 -20.93 27.22
N ARG A 29 6.06 -20.40 28.35
CA ARG A 29 5.88 -21.00 29.68
C ARG A 29 4.41 -21.08 30.09
N GLN A 30 3.63 -20.02 29.85
CA GLN A 30 2.19 -19.98 30.15
C GLN A 30 1.38 -20.97 29.32
N ASN A 31 1.85 -21.33 28.12
CA ASN A 31 1.23 -22.34 27.27
C ASN A 31 1.75 -23.76 27.55
N GLY A 32 2.59 -23.95 28.58
CA GLY A 32 3.10 -25.27 28.98
C GLY A 32 4.09 -25.89 27.98
N ILE A 33 4.74 -25.05 27.16
CA ILE A 33 5.61 -25.49 26.09
C ILE A 33 7.06 -25.53 26.59
N PRO A 34 7.78 -26.65 26.42
CA PRO A 34 9.18 -26.74 26.84
C PRO A 34 10.10 -25.98 25.85
N LEU A 35 11.09 -25.26 26.37
CA LEU A 35 11.94 -24.35 25.58
C LEU A 35 12.90 -25.07 24.61
N ASP A 36 13.20 -26.33 24.88
CA ASP A 36 13.98 -27.25 24.07
C ASP A 36 13.14 -27.96 23.00
N ALA A 37 11.81 -27.77 22.99
CA ALA A 37 11.00 -28.32 21.91
C ALA A 37 11.28 -27.64 20.57
N ARG A 38 11.11 -28.44 19.53
CA ARG A 38 11.38 -28.10 18.14
C ARG A 38 10.07 -27.71 17.45
N TYR A 39 9.97 -26.46 17.02
CA TYR A 39 8.72 -25.91 16.49
C TYR A 39 8.78 -25.58 15.02
N THR A 40 7.65 -25.78 14.35
CA THR A 40 7.40 -25.22 13.02
C THR A 40 6.71 -23.88 13.16
N VAL A 41 7.24 -22.84 12.52
CA VAL A 41 6.63 -21.50 12.56
C VAL A 41 5.85 -21.25 11.27
N ILE A 42 4.52 -21.14 11.39
CA ILE A 42 3.61 -20.87 10.27
C ILE A 42 3.10 -19.44 10.41
N ALA A 43 3.38 -18.59 9.44
CA ALA A 43 2.77 -17.27 9.37
C ALA A 43 1.50 -17.29 8.55
N ILE A 44 0.50 -16.55 9.01
CA ILE A 44 -0.76 -16.29 8.32
C ILE A 44 -0.85 -14.79 8.10
N VAL A 45 -0.84 -14.39 6.83
CA VAL A 45 -0.84 -12.99 6.44
C VAL A 45 -2.17 -12.66 5.78
N ASP A 46 -2.96 -11.83 6.44
CA ASP A 46 -4.28 -11.45 5.97
C ASP A 46 -4.20 -10.19 5.08
N PHE A 47 -4.44 -10.39 3.78
CA PHE A 47 -4.57 -9.33 2.77
C PHE A 47 -6.04 -9.06 2.38
N THR A 48 -7.01 -9.65 3.09
CA THR A 48 -8.43 -9.48 2.74
C THR A 48 -8.83 -8.02 2.90
N SER A 49 -9.62 -7.46 1.99
CA SER A 49 -9.98 -6.04 1.99
C SER A 49 -11.07 -5.68 3.00
N THR A 50 -11.73 -6.68 3.57
CA THR A 50 -12.91 -6.49 4.43
C THR A 50 -12.50 -6.31 5.90
N PRO A 51 -12.55 -5.09 6.47
CA PRO A 51 -12.08 -4.82 7.83
C PRO A 51 -12.95 -5.47 8.92
N PHE A 52 -14.15 -5.96 8.56
CA PHE A 52 -15.09 -6.58 9.50
C PHE A 52 -14.89 -8.09 9.66
N ARG A 53 -13.92 -8.69 8.97
CA ARG A 53 -13.67 -10.13 9.00
C ARG A 53 -12.28 -10.37 9.52
N ASP A 54 -12.16 -10.89 10.73
CA ASP A 54 -10.89 -11.43 11.23
C ASP A 54 -10.67 -12.82 10.61
N THR A 55 -10.52 -12.83 9.28
CA THR A 55 -10.35 -14.04 8.47
C THR A 55 -9.14 -14.82 8.96
N SER A 56 -8.09 -14.11 9.37
CA SER A 56 -6.91 -14.67 10.01
C SER A 56 -7.24 -15.54 11.23
N ASN A 57 -8.08 -15.04 12.15
CA ASN A 57 -8.50 -15.78 13.34
C ASN A 57 -9.42 -16.95 12.99
N SER A 58 -10.30 -16.82 11.99
CA SER A 58 -11.10 -17.95 11.50
C SER A 58 -10.22 -19.07 10.96
N VAL A 59 -9.22 -18.74 10.13
CA VAL A 59 -8.25 -19.73 9.61
C VAL A 59 -7.47 -20.36 10.75
N LEU A 60 -7.03 -19.58 11.75
CA LEU A 60 -6.33 -20.10 12.91
C LEU A 60 -7.17 -21.12 13.68
N ARG A 61 -8.43 -20.78 14.01
CA ARG A 61 -9.35 -21.68 14.72
C ARG A 61 -9.57 -22.98 13.96
N LEU A 62 -9.73 -22.86 12.64
CA LEU A 62 -9.86 -24.01 11.75
C LEU A 62 -8.58 -24.87 11.78
N LEU A 63 -7.39 -24.27 11.65
CA LEU A 63 -6.13 -24.99 11.71
C LEU A 63 -5.87 -25.65 13.07
N GLN A 64 -6.42 -25.13 14.17
CA GLN A 64 -6.34 -25.74 15.49
C GLN A 64 -7.18 -27.02 15.61
N GLY A 65 -8.16 -27.23 14.73
CA GLY A 65 -9.09 -28.36 14.83
C GLY A 65 -10.04 -28.25 16.03
N THR A 66 -10.16 -27.08 16.64
CA THR A 66 -11.14 -26.81 17.70
C THR A 66 -12.50 -26.61 17.05
N GLU A 67 -13.34 -27.66 17.06
CA GLU A 67 -14.65 -27.64 16.41
C GLU A 67 -15.75 -26.87 17.18
N ALA A 68 -15.48 -26.33 18.38
CA ALA A 68 -16.56 -26.02 19.32
C ALA A 68 -16.57 -24.57 19.84
N GLU A 69 -17.71 -23.89 19.65
CA GLU A 69 -18.13 -22.70 20.42
C GLU A 69 -18.17 -22.98 21.94
N ASP A 70 -18.25 -24.25 22.33
CA ASP A 70 -18.46 -24.68 23.72
C ASP A 70 -17.20 -24.84 24.57
N ASN A 71 -16.01 -24.61 23.99
CA ASN A 71 -14.78 -24.54 24.78
C ASN A 71 -14.21 -23.12 24.75
N PRO A 72 -14.79 -22.18 25.52
CA PRO A 72 -14.23 -20.85 25.74
C PRO A 72 -12.99 -20.95 26.66
N ILE A 73 -12.11 -21.93 26.42
CA ILE A 73 -10.79 -21.99 27.03
C ILE A 73 -10.03 -20.77 26.51
N ASN A 74 -10.23 -19.66 27.19
CA ASN A 74 -9.25 -18.63 27.47
C ASN A 74 -8.51 -18.16 26.20
N GLN A 75 -9.22 -17.91 25.10
CA GLN A 75 -8.64 -17.47 23.83
C GLN A 75 -7.85 -16.16 24.00
N ASP A 76 -8.32 -15.26 24.88
CA ASP A 76 -7.60 -14.03 25.25
C ASP A 76 -6.29 -14.30 26.02
N SER A 77 -6.17 -15.49 26.65
CA SER A 77 -4.93 -15.88 27.33
C SER A 77 -3.90 -16.47 26.37
N GLN A 78 -4.35 -17.11 25.29
CA GLN A 78 -3.50 -17.77 24.29
C GLN A 78 -3.10 -16.87 23.13
N GLN A 79 -3.85 -15.79 22.89
CA GLN A 79 -3.53 -14.79 21.88
C GLN A 79 -2.97 -13.53 22.56
N ARG A 80 -1.67 -13.29 22.38
CA ARG A 80 -1.05 -12.04 22.83
C ARG A 80 -0.19 -11.43 21.75
N SER A 81 -0.17 -10.11 21.72
CA SER A 81 0.74 -9.34 20.88
C SER A 81 1.99 -8.99 21.68
N PRO A 82 3.20 -9.11 21.10
CA PRO A 82 4.39 -8.59 21.73
C PRO A 82 4.26 -7.07 21.94
N PRO A 83 4.94 -6.50 22.95
CA PRO A 83 5.03 -5.05 23.08
C PRO A 83 5.53 -4.43 21.77
N ASP A 84 4.92 -3.32 21.37
CA ASP A 84 5.19 -2.59 20.12
C ASP A 84 4.82 -3.34 18.81
N LEU A 85 4.13 -4.49 18.91
CA LEU A 85 3.68 -5.31 17.77
C LEU A 85 2.20 -5.67 17.85
N GLU A 86 1.33 -4.67 18.05
CA GLU A 86 -0.11 -4.89 18.20
C GLU A 86 -0.72 -5.74 17.07
N ARG A 87 -0.17 -5.63 15.85
CA ARG A 87 -0.62 -6.34 14.65
C ARG A 87 -0.11 -7.78 14.49
N LEU A 88 0.91 -8.18 15.26
CA LEU A 88 1.43 -9.54 15.25
C LEU A 88 0.83 -10.31 16.42
N LYS A 89 -0.10 -11.20 16.12
CA LYS A 89 -0.68 -12.10 17.11
C LYS A 89 0.06 -13.43 17.07
N VAL A 90 0.53 -13.91 18.22
CA VAL A 90 1.20 -15.20 18.33
C VAL A 90 0.24 -16.21 18.96
N TYR A 91 0.19 -17.40 18.37
CA TYR A 91 -0.51 -18.56 18.92
C TYR A 91 0.40 -19.77 18.88
N CYS A 92 0.29 -20.68 19.84
CA CYS A 92 1.08 -21.92 19.87
C CYS A 92 0.18 -23.13 20.07
N ASP A 93 0.34 -24.12 19.20
CA ASP A 93 -0.22 -25.45 19.33
C ASP A 93 0.86 -26.39 19.88
N ALA A 94 0.74 -26.72 21.16
CA ALA A 94 1.67 -27.63 21.83
C ALA A 94 1.56 -29.07 21.33
N SER A 95 0.39 -29.48 20.82
CA SER A 95 0.16 -30.87 20.38
C SER A 95 0.94 -31.19 19.10
N ASP A 96 0.98 -30.25 18.16
CA ASP A 96 1.67 -30.41 16.88
C ASP A 96 3.05 -29.75 16.85
N CYS A 97 3.48 -29.09 17.94
CA CYS A 97 4.68 -28.26 17.98
C CYS A 97 4.67 -27.20 16.87
N ILE A 98 3.55 -26.48 16.72
CA ILE A 98 3.39 -25.40 15.73
C ILE A 98 3.23 -24.07 16.45
N MET A 99 3.94 -23.07 15.95
CA MET A 99 3.77 -21.68 16.34
C MET A 99 3.17 -20.92 15.17
N TYR A 100 2.02 -20.31 15.39
CA TYR A 100 1.33 -19.52 14.39
C TYR A 100 1.58 -18.03 14.63
N LEU A 101 1.98 -17.33 13.56
CA LEU A 101 2.15 -15.89 13.54
C LEU A 101 1.04 -15.29 12.66
N SER A 102 0.00 -14.71 13.27
CA SER A 102 -1.06 -14.05 12.51
C SER A 102 -0.80 -12.56 12.39
N ILE A 103 -0.95 -12.03 11.17
CA ILE A 103 -0.74 -10.62 10.84
C ILE A 103 -1.96 -10.11 10.10
N THR A 104 -2.55 -9.05 10.65
CA THR A 104 -3.60 -8.28 9.98
C THR A 104 -2.98 -7.02 9.40
N LEU A 105 -2.98 -6.89 8.06
CA LEU A 105 -2.42 -5.71 7.39
C LEU A 105 -3.40 -4.55 7.28
N ASN A 106 -4.69 -4.85 7.38
CA ASN A 106 -5.75 -3.85 7.29
C ASN A 106 -5.65 -2.83 8.41
N LEU A 107 -5.87 -1.57 8.04
CA LEU A 107 -6.09 -0.51 9.01
C LEU A 107 -7.46 -0.75 9.65
N THR A 108 -7.46 -1.03 10.94
CA THR A 108 -8.68 -1.10 11.73
C THR A 108 -9.19 0.31 12.03
N ALA A 109 -10.47 0.43 12.41
CA ALA A 109 -11.00 1.71 12.87
C ALA A 109 -10.24 2.24 14.11
N GLN A 110 -9.65 1.34 14.92
CA GLN A 110 -8.81 1.72 16.06
C GLN A 110 -7.49 2.35 15.61
N ASP A 111 -6.86 1.81 14.56
CA ASP A 111 -5.64 2.40 13.97
C ASP A 111 -5.86 3.81 13.42
N LEU A 112 -7.08 4.07 12.94
CA LEU A 112 -7.50 5.37 12.41
C LEU A 112 -8.07 6.30 13.49
N SER A 113 -8.30 5.81 14.72
CA SER A 113 -8.84 6.63 15.81
C SER A 113 -7.99 7.86 16.15
N PRO A 114 -6.64 7.84 16.08
CA PRO A 114 -5.82 9.03 16.27
C PRO A 114 -6.08 10.11 15.19
N LEU A 115 -6.55 9.71 14.00
CA LEU A 115 -6.87 10.63 12.90
C LEU A 115 -8.25 11.27 13.08
N ALA A 116 -9.20 10.58 13.71
CA ALA A 116 -10.57 11.09 13.89
C ALA A 116 -10.63 12.39 14.72
N GLY A 117 -9.61 12.66 15.55
CA GLY A 117 -9.48 13.91 16.32
C GLY A 117 -8.78 15.07 15.59
N VAL A 118 -8.11 14.82 14.46
CA VAL A 118 -7.27 15.81 13.76
C VAL A 118 -8.10 16.50 12.66
N LYS A 119 -8.88 17.53 13.02
CA LYS A 119 -9.85 18.15 12.10
C LYS A 119 -9.25 18.94 10.93
N ASP A 120 -8.00 19.40 10.97
CA ASP A 120 -7.50 20.36 9.97
C ASP A 120 -6.06 20.13 9.46
N ASN A 121 -5.44 18.98 9.73
CA ASN A 121 -4.01 18.80 9.46
C ASN A 121 -3.73 17.66 8.45
N SER A 122 -3.97 17.93 7.16
CA SER A 122 -3.71 17.01 6.04
C SER A 122 -2.25 16.52 5.93
N MET A 123 -1.31 17.22 6.58
CA MET A 123 0.09 16.79 6.69
C MET A 123 0.26 15.68 7.72
N VAL A 124 -0.44 15.77 8.86
CA VAL A 124 -0.38 14.77 9.95
C VAL A 124 -1.00 13.45 9.52
N GLU A 125 -2.08 13.48 8.74
CA GLU A 125 -2.72 12.28 8.20
C GLU A 125 -1.77 11.46 7.33
N LYS A 126 -1.05 12.12 6.43
CA LYS A 126 -0.09 11.46 5.53
C LYS A 126 1.09 10.85 6.28
N ASP A 127 1.58 11.55 7.30
CA ASP A 127 2.70 11.07 8.11
C ASP A 127 2.28 9.83 8.93
N ILE A 128 1.05 9.81 9.45
CA ILE A 128 0.49 8.65 10.18
C ILE A 128 0.28 7.46 9.25
N LEU A 129 -0.34 7.64 8.08
CA LEU A 129 -0.55 6.55 7.12
C LEU A 129 0.78 5.96 6.65
N SER A 130 1.76 6.81 6.35
CA SER A 130 3.12 6.38 6.01
C SER A 130 3.75 5.58 7.15
N LEU A 131 3.63 6.04 8.40
CA LEU A 131 4.13 5.33 9.57
C LEU A 131 3.51 3.93 9.72
N LEU A 132 2.19 3.81 9.53
CA LEU A 132 1.47 2.53 9.60
C LEU A 132 1.87 1.58 8.46
N GLU A 133 2.03 2.10 7.24
CA GLU A 133 2.55 1.32 6.11
C GLU A 133 3.98 0.82 6.40
N HIS A 134 4.83 1.70 6.92
CA HIS A 134 6.18 1.35 7.33
C HIS A 134 6.20 0.22 8.38
N GLN A 135 5.31 0.28 9.37
CA GLN A 135 5.16 -0.77 10.37
C GLN A 135 4.69 -2.08 9.73
N ASN A 136 3.67 -2.04 8.88
CA ASN A 136 3.19 -3.21 8.13
C ASN A 136 4.29 -3.90 7.34
N PHE A 137 5.11 -3.15 6.61
CA PHE A 137 6.22 -3.72 5.84
C PHE A 137 7.31 -4.32 6.73
N ARG A 138 7.59 -3.72 7.90
CA ARG A 138 8.54 -4.26 8.87
C ARG A 138 8.03 -5.58 9.46
N THR A 139 6.75 -5.63 9.82
CA THR A 139 6.09 -6.86 10.30
C THR A 139 6.09 -7.95 9.25
N LEU A 140 5.76 -7.63 8.01
CA LEU A 140 5.86 -8.60 6.92
C LEU A 140 7.29 -9.10 6.74
N LEU A 141 8.28 -8.21 6.67
CA LEU A 141 9.67 -8.61 6.50
C LEU A 141 10.11 -9.52 7.65
N PHE A 142 9.84 -9.15 8.89
CA PHE A 142 10.16 -9.94 10.08
C PHE A 142 9.55 -11.34 10.02
N THR A 143 8.29 -11.44 9.63
CA THR A 143 7.58 -12.72 9.49
C THR A 143 8.19 -13.59 8.40
N PHE A 144 8.47 -13.04 7.22
CA PHE A 144 9.14 -13.80 6.16
C PHE A 144 10.56 -14.26 6.57
N LEU A 145 11.22 -13.59 7.50
CA LEU A 145 12.53 -13.98 8.00
C LEU A 145 12.46 -15.04 9.11
N THR A 146 11.38 -15.08 9.89
CA THR A 146 11.26 -15.95 11.07
C THR A 146 10.42 -17.21 10.84
N SER A 147 9.59 -17.26 9.79
CA SER A 147 8.68 -18.38 9.50
C SER A 147 9.27 -19.48 8.61
N ASP A 148 8.77 -20.71 8.78
CA ASP A 148 8.99 -21.87 7.90
C ASP A 148 8.04 -21.86 6.70
N VAL A 149 6.79 -21.51 6.97
CA VAL A 149 5.72 -21.43 5.97
C VAL A 149 5.02 -20.09 6.13
N VAL A 150 4.72 -19.44 5.02
CA VAL A 150 3.92 -18.22 4.99
C VAL A 150 2.67 -18.50 4.17
N VAL A 151 1.51 -18.30 4.76
CA VAL A 151 0.20 -18.49 4.15
C VAL A 151 -0.42 -17.12 3.92
N ILE A 152 -0.66 -16.76 2.66
CA ILE A 152 -1.34 -15.51 2.29
C ILE A 152 -2.82 -15.78 2.11
N LEU A 153 -3.65 -15.07 2.89
CA LEU A 153 -5.10 -15.09 2.73
C LEU A 153 -5.51 -14.01 1.73
N ASN A 154 -6.22 -14.41 0.69
CA ASN A 154 -6.73 -13.52 -0.36
C ASN A 154 -8.25 -13.70 -0.49
N ASP A 155 -9.01 -12.62 -0.43
CA ASP A 155 -10.47 -12.61 -0.62
C ASP A 155 -10.88 -12.51 -2.10
N SER A 156 -9.95 -12.10 -2.96
CA SER A 156 -10.16 -12.03 -4.40
C SER A 156 -9.99 -13.40 -5.05
N ARG A 157 -10.73 -13.66 -6.13
CA ARG A 157 -10.56 -14.87 -6.95
C ARG A 157 -9.23 -14.92 -7.70
N LEU A 158 -8.55 -13.77 -7.80
CA LEU A 158 -7.30 -13.59 -8.51
C LEU A 158 -6.27 -12.96 -7.57
N LEU A 159 -5.00 -13.27 -7.79
CA LEU A 159 -3.91 -12.63 -7.06
C LEU A 159 -3.91 -11.13 -7.38
N THR A 160 -4.05 -10.30 -6.35
CA THR A 160 -4.12 -8.84 -6.54
C THR A 160 -2.74 -8.27 -6.88
N THR A 161 -2.75 -7.13 -7.59
CA THR A 161 -1.53 -6.38 -7.87
C THR A 161 -0.86 -5.87 -6.60
N ALA A 162 -1.66 -5.55 -5.57
CA ALA A 162 -1.18 -5.11 -4.26
C ALA A 162 -0.35 -6.18 -3.53
N ILE A 163 -0.78 -7.45 -3.53
CA ILE A 163 0.01 -8.56 -2.96
C ILE A 163 1.33 -8.71 -3.73
N THR A 164 1.25 -8.71 -5.06
CA THR A 164 2.43 -8.88 -5.93
C THR A 164 3.44 -7.74 -5.75
N SER A 165 2.99 -6.48 -5.69
CA SER A 165 3.87 -5.32 -5.47
C SER A 165 4.53 -5.36 -4.09
N THR A 166 3.76 -5.74 -3.06
CA THR A 166 4.22 -5.89 -1.68
C THR A 166 5.32 -6.94 -1.57
N LEU A 167 5.09 -8.13 -2.11
CA LEU A 167 6.09 -9.21 -2.14
C LEU A 167 7.34 -8.83 -2.93
N ARG A 168 7.17 -8.11 -4.05
CA ARG A 168 8.30 -7.62 -4.85
C ARG A 168 9.15 -6.64 -4.07
N LEU A 169 8.52 -5.73 -3.33
CA LEU A 169 9.22 -4.78 -2.46
C LEU A 169 9.96 -5.51 -1.34
N LEU A 170 9.30 -6.42 -0.63
CA LEU A 170 9.91 -7.23 0.42
C LEU A 170 11.12 -8.03 -0.10
N SER A 171 11.03 -8.57 -1.32
CA SER A 171 12.15 -9.27 -1.96
C SER A 171 13.32 -8.34 -2.29
N ALA A 172 13.04 -7.13 -2.79
CA ALA A 172 14.07 -6.11 -3.00
C ALA A 172 14.71 -5.66 -1.66
N LEU A 173 13.89 -5.53 -0.62
CA LEU A 173 14.29 -5.12 0.72
C LEU A 173 15.20 -6.17 1.37
N LYS A 174 14.76 -7.45 1.38
CA LYS A 174 15.57 -8.58 1.88
C LYS A 174 16.92 -8.63 1.18
N ARG A 175 16.97 -8.52 -0.16
CA ARG A 175 18.23 -8.48 -0.93
C ARG A 175 19.20 -7.39 -0.49
N LYS A 176 18.70 -6.22 -0.07
CA LYS A 176 19.53 -5.09 0.38
C LYS A 176 19.97 -5.22 1.83
N ILE A 177 19.14 -5.83 2.67
CA ILE A 177 19.41 -6.03 4.09
C ILE A 177 20.30 -7.27 4.31
N PHE A 178 20.20 -8.27 3.45
CA PHE A 178 20.90 -9.56 3.59
C PHE A 178 22.42 -9.42 3.81
N PRO A 179 23.17 -8.59 3.04
CA PRO A 179 24.60 -8.38 3.31
C PRO A 179 24.87 -7.77 4.70
N LEU A 180 23.99 -6.88 5.16
CA LEU A 180 24.11 -6.24 6.47
C LEU A 180 23.82 -7.23 7.60
N LEU A 181 22.84 -8.12 7.40
CA LEU A 181 22.57 -9.22 8.32
C LEU A 181 23.78 -10.17 8.41
N GLY A 182 24.46 -10.44 7.29
CA GLY A 182 25.71 -11.22 7.30
C GLY A 182 26.86 -10.54 8.06
N HIS A 183 26.97 -9.21 8.04
CA HIS A 183 27.97 -8.51 8.88
C HIS A 183 27.60 -8.55 10.37
N LEU A 184 26.30 -8.53 10.69
CA LEU A 184 25.83 -8.72 12.06
C LEU A 184 26.07 -10.16 12.53
N GLU A 185 25.92 -11.14 11.64
CA GLU A 185 26.33 -12.53 11.82
C GLU A 185 27.83 -12.54 12.17
N GLU A 186 28.71 -12.09 11.29
CA GLU A 186 30.16 -12.05 11.58
C GLU A 186 30.53 -11.37 12.90
N LYS A 187 29.81 -10.30 13.28
CA LYS A 187 30.03 -9.61 14.55
C LYS A 187 29.59 -10.42 15.78
N LEU A 188 28.50 -11.16 15.69
CA LEU A 188 28.04 -12.08 16.74
C LEU A 188 28.91 -13.34 16.83
N PHE A 189 29.61 -13.69 15.75
CA PHE A 189 30.38 -14.92 15.59
C PHE A 189 31.91 -14.71 15.55
N GLY A 190 32.40 -13.49 15.83
CA GLY A 190 33.83 -13.20 15.85
C GLY A 190 34.58 -14.12 16.83
N THR A 191 35.89 -14.30 16.62
CA THR A 191 36.75 -15.27 17.35
C THR A 191 36.77 -15.13 18.87
N ASP A 192 36.23 -14.02 19.40
CA ASP A 192 36.17 -13.72 20.84
C ASP A 192 34.76 -13.90 21.43
N ALA A 193 33.82 -14.48 20.68
CA ALA A 193 32.45 -14.68 21.13
C ALA A 193 32.37 -15.76 22.21
N ASP A 194 31.80 -15.42 23.37
CA ASP A 194 31.48 -16.37 24.44
C ASP A 194 30.65 -17.55 23.91
N SER A 195 30.76 -18.71 24.54
CA SER A 195 30.06 -19.93 24.11
C SER A 195 28.54 -19.75 23.94
N SER A 196 27.91 -18.87 24.74
CA SER A 196 26.49 -18.52 24.62
C SER A 196 26.15 -17.70 23.36
N GLN A 197 27.10 -16.93 22.82
CA GLN A 197 26.92 -16.18 21.57
C GLN A 197 27.05 -17.09 20.33
N VAL A 198 27.80 -18.18 20.44
CA VAL A 198 27.96 -19.15 19.35
C VAL A 198 26.63 -19.85 19.02
N GLU A 199 25.85 -20.24 20.02
CA GLU A 199 24.52 -20.85 19.82
C GLU A 199 23.52 -19.88 19.18
N ILE A 200 23.46 -18.64 19.70
CA ILE A 200 22.63 -17.56 19.13
C ILE A 200 23.03 -17.31 17.67
N GLY A 201 24.33 -17.31 17.41
CA GLY A 201 24.88 -17.18 16.07
C GLY A 201 24.34 -18.26 15.14
N GLN A 202 24.54 -19.54 15.44
CA GLN A 202 24.16 -20.63 14.55
C GLN A 202 22.67 -20.57 14.17
N GLY A 203 21.81 -20.26 15.15
CA GLY A 203 20.40 -19.99 14.91
C GLY A 203 20.20 -18.80 13.97
N PHE A 204 20.87 -17.68 14.20
CA PHE A 204 20.77 -16.47 13.39
C PHE A 204 21.18 -16.68 11.92
N SER A 205 22.29 -17.39 11.67
CA SER A 205 22.73 -17.74 10.30
C SER A 205 21.67 -18.56 9.56
N TYR A 206 21.08 -19.53 10.27
CA TYR A 206 19.98 -20.32 9.76
C TYR A 206 18.79 -19.43 9.37
N PHE A 207 18.37 -18.50 10.23
CA PHE A 207 17.24 -17.59 9.92
C PHE A 207 17.47 -16.69 8.72
N ILE A 208 18.64 -16.05 8.64
CA ILE A 208 18.93 -15.13 7.53
C ILE A 208 18.85 -15.86 6.19
N ARG A 209 19.33 -17.10 6.16
CA ARG A 209 19.38 -17.95 4.96
C ARG A 209 18.10 -18.76 4.75
N LYS A 210 17.21 -18.78 5.74
CA LYS A 210 15.90 -19.43 5.67
C LYS A 210 15.08 -18.75 4.59
N VAL A 211 14.47 -19.58 3.76
CA VAL A 211 13.52 -19.17 2.73
C VAL A 211 12.22 -19.90 3.04
N PRO A 212 11.17 -19.21 3.51
CA PRO A 212 9.89 -19.85 3.81
C PRO A 212 9.22 -20.40 2.56
N VAL A 213 8.41 -21.44 2.74
CA VAL A 213 7.49 -21.92 1.71
C VAL A 213 6.30 -20.97 1.66
N LEU A 214 5.98 -20.43 0.49
CA LEU A 214 4.82 -19.56 0.31
C LEU A 214 3.61 -20.37 -0.18
N SER A 215 2.49 -20.23 0.52
CA SER A 215 1.20 -20.81 0.19
C SER A 215 0.11 -19.73 0.15
N PHE A 216 -0.95 -19.97 -0.61
CA PHE A 216 -2.09 -19.07 -0.78
C PHE A 216 -3.40 -19.75 -0.42
N VAL A 217 -4.27 -19.06 0.30
CA VAL A 217 -5.65 -19.48 0.55
C VAL A 217 -6.59 -18.42 -0.04
N PHE A 218 -7.32 -18.82 -1.09
CA PHE A 218 -8.30 -17.98 -1.78
C PHE A 218 -9.68 -18.23 -1.19
N HIS A 219 -10.32 -17.16 -0.71
CA HIS A 219 -11.66 -17.17 -0.13
C HIS A 219 -12.73 -16.79 -1.15
N GLY A 220 -13.96 -17.21 -0.90
CA GLY A 220 -15.13 -16.76 -1.68
C GLY A 220 -15.22 -17.32 -3.10
N ILE A 221 -14.45 -18.39 -3.40
CA ILE A 221 -14.60 -19.13 -4.65
C ILE A 221 -15.60 -20.26 -4.41
N PRO A 222 -16.74 -20.29 -5.13
CA PRO A 222 -17.70 -21.38 -5.05
C PRO A 222 -17.03 -22.73 -5.31
N SER A 223 -17.39 -23.75 -4.53
CA SER A 223 -16.86 -25.12 -4.69
C SER A 223 -17.11 -25.71 -6.09
N THR A 224 -18.13 -25.21 -6.80
CA THR A 224 -18.42 -25.56 -8.19
C THR A 224 -17.32 -25.14 -9.17
N ILE A 225 -16.50 -24.15 -8.81
CA ILE A 225 -15.39 -23.63 -9.64
C ILE A 225 -14.05 -24.26 -9.24
N THR A 226 -13.91 -24.70 -7.99
CA THR A 226 -12.66 -25.23 -7.41
C THR A 226 -12.35 -26.65 -7.90
N THR A 227 -12.17 -26.80 -9.20
CA THR A 227 -11.67 -28.05 -9.80
C THR A 227 -10.15 -28.14 -9.60
N PRO A 228 -9.57 -29.37 -9.51
CA PRO A 228 -8.12 -29.55 -9.48
C PRO A 228 -7.41 -28.89 -10.67
N GLN A 229 -8.05 -28.85 -11.85
CA GLN A 229 -7.52 -28.18 -13.03
C GLN A 229 -7.49 -26.65 -12.86
N PHE A 230 -8.51 -26.05 -12.25
CA PHE A 230 -8.51 -24.62 -11.94
C PHE A 230 -7.39 -24.26 -10.95
N GLN A 231 -7.18 -25.09 -9.93
CA GLN A 231 -6.09 -24.96 -8.97
C GLN A 231 -4.72 -24.95 -9.64
N GLN A 232 -4.42 -25.98 -10.45
CA GLN A 232 -3.16 -26.12 -11.18
C GLN A 232 -2.92 -24.96 -12.18
N ASN A 233 -3.99 -24.49 -12.83
CA ASN A 233 -3.92 -23.33 -13.72
C ASN A 233 -3.56 -22.05 -12.94
N LEU A 234 -4.14 -21.87 -11.74
CA LEU A 234 -3.85 -20.72 -10.89
C LEU A 234 -2.42 -20.77 -10.36
N GLU A 235 -1.96 -21.94 -9.90
CA GLU A 235 -0.56 -22.15 -9.49
C GLU A 235 0.43 -21.81 -10.60
N SER A 236 0.20 -22.33 -11.81
CA SER A 236 1.06 -22.08 -12.97
C SER A 236 1.13 -20.58 -13.31
N ARG A 237 0.00 -19.87 -13.18
CA ARG A 237 -0.06 -18.42 -13.40
C ARG A 237 0.70 -17.64 -12.32
N ILE A 238 0.57 -18.03 -11.05
CA ILE A 238 1.29 -17.39 -9.95
C ILE A 238 2.80 -17.59 -10.10
N GLN A 239 3.25 -18.81 -10.41
CA GLN A 239 4.66 -19.09 -10.69
C GLN A 239 5.17 -18.25 -11.87
N LEU A 240 4.45 -18.23 -12.99
CA LEU A 240 4.85 -17.44 -14.16
C LEU A 240 4.97 -15.95 -13.82
N LEU A 241 4.01 -15.40 -13.07
CA LEU A 241 4.02 -14.02 -12.63
C LEU A 241 5.23 -13.71 -11.73
N PHE A 242 5.54 -14.59 -10.78
CA PHE A 242 6.65 -14.38 -9.85
C PHE A 242 8.02 -14.53 -10.53
N ARG A 243 8.13 -15.40 -11.53
CA ARG A 243 9.30 -15.46 -12.42
C ARG A 243 9.45 -14.19 -13.25
N ALA A 244 8.35 -13.72 -13.87
CA ALA A 244 8.35 -12.48 -14.64
C ALA A 244 8.73 -11.27 -13.77
N CYS A 245 8.40 -11.29 -12.48
CA CYS A 245 8.77 -10.26 -11.52
C CYS A 245 10.18 -10.44 -10.91
N GLY A 246 10.92 -11.50 -11.27
CA GLY A 246 12.23 -11.81 -10.71
C GLY A 246 12.21 -12.11 -9.20
N MET A 247 11.09 -12.59 -8.68
CA MET A 247 10.94 -13.01 -7.28
C MET A 247 11.30 -14.48 -7.07
N GLU A 248 11.13 -15.30 -8.10
CA GLU A 248 11.52 -16.71 -8.13
C GLU A 248 12.67 -16.89 -9.13
N ASN A 249 13.84 -17.33 -8.65
CA ASN A 249 14.95 -17.71 -9.52
C ASN A 249 14.95 -19.23 -9.69
N TYR A 250 14.55 -19.69 -10.87
CA TYR A 250 14.51 -21.10 -11.25
C TYR A 250 15.89 -21.60 -11.72
N ASP A 251 16.96 -21.26 -10.99
CA ASP A 251 18.25 -21.84 -11.32
C ASP A 251 18.19 -23.33 -10.91
N ARG A 252 18.36 -24.22 -11.90
CA ARG A 252 17.99 -25.66 -11.82
C ARG A 252 18.73 -26.46 -10.76
N LEU A 253 19.74 -25.87 -10.16
CA LEU A 253 20.43 -26.39 -9.00
C LEU A 253 19.82 -25.68 -7.81
N TYR A 254 19.04 -26.37 -6.99
CA TYR A 254 18.38 -25.96 -5.72
C TYR A 254 19.35 -25.35 -4.67
N LYS A 255 20.26 -24.49 -5.09
CA LYS A 255 21.09 -23.66 -4.24
C LYS A 255 20.18 -22.56 -3.76
N HIS A 256 19.64 -22.76 -2.57
CA HIS A 256 18.91 -21.74 -1.84
C HIS A 256 19.79 -20.49 -1.75
N ASP A 257 19.51 -19.50 -2.58
CA ASP A 257 20.05 -18.17 -2.41
C ASP A 257 19.30 -17.56 -1.23
N GLY A 258 19.97 -17.39 -0.09
CA GLY A 258 19.39 -16.80 1.12
C GLY A 258 18.80 -15.40 0.89
N ARG A 259 19.08 -14.78 -0.27
CA ARG A 259 18.46 -13.54 -0.72
C ARG A 259 17.03 -13.69 -1.23
N GLN A 260 16.57 -14.90 -1.55
CA GLN A 260 15.19 -15.16 -1.96
C GLN A 260 14.25 -14.89 -0.78
N LEU A 261 13.12 -14.22 -1.05
CA LEU A 261 12.14 -13.92 -0.01
C LEU A 261 11.39 -15.18 0.42
N PHE A 262 11.00 -16.00 -0.54
CA PHE A 262 10.24 -17.23 -0.34
C PHE A 262 10.54 -18.23 -1.47
N PHE A 263 10.07 -19.45 -1.28
CA PHE A 263 10.11 -20.52 -2.26
C PHE A 263 8.68 -20.95 -2.60
N LEU A 264 8.41 -21.14 -3.89
CA LEU A 264 7.19 -21.80 -4.34
C LEU A 264 7.48 -23.29 -4.57
N PRO A 265 6.65 -24.17 -4.00
CA PRO A 265 6.57 -25.56 -4.40
C PRO A 265 6.60 -25.79 -5.92
N PRO A 266 7.48 -26.67 -6.43
CA PRO A 266 7.40 -27.09 -7.83
C PRO A 266 6.13 -27.91 -8.04
N SER A 267 5.45 -27.67 -9.16
CA SER A 267 4.21 -28.36 -9.53
C SER A 267 4.37 -29.86 -9.76
N SER A 268 5.61 -30.38 -9.79
CA SER A 268 5.89 -31.81 -9.85
C SER A 268 5.65 -32.52 -8.52
N LEU A 269 5.59 -31.79 -7.42
CA LEU A 269 5.24 -32.35 -6.13
C LEU A 269 3.72 -32.53 -6.06
N SER A 270 3.26 -33.60 -5.41
CA SER A 270 1.84 -33.92 -5.21
C SER A 270 1.10 -32.93 -4.30
N TYR A 271 1.70 -31.79 -3.97
CA TYR A 271 1.23 -30.82 -3.01
C TYR A 271 0.98 -29.50 -3.70
N SER A 272 -0.22 -29.00 -3.48
CA SER A 272 -0.59 -27.66 -3.90
C SER A 272 -0.01 -26.62 -2.95
N PHE A 273 0.31 -25.44 -3.49
CA PHE A 273 0.53 -24.22 -2.71
C PHE A 273 -0.61 -23.21 -2.88
N VAL A 274 -1.66 -23.59 -3.61
CA VAL A 274 -2.90 -22.82 -3.74
C VAL A 274 -4.04 -23.64 -3.17
N HIS A 275 -4.75 -23.07 -2.21
CA HIS A 275 -5.88 -23.71 -1.56
C HIS A 275 -7.11 -22.80 -1.67
N PHE A 276 -8.28 -23.43 -1.70
CA PHE A 276 -9.55 -22.73 -1.75
C PHE A 276 -10.29 -22.99 -0.46
N SER A 277 -10.73 -21.93 0.19
CA SER A 277 -11.62 -22.02 1.34
C SER A 277 -13.06 -21.83 0.87
N SER A 278 -13.85 -22.89 1.01
CA SER A 278 -15.29 -22.87 0.71
C SER A 278 -16.13 -22.52 1.93
N TRP A 279 -15.53 -22.32 3.11
CA TRP A 279 -16.30 -21.95 4.28
C TRP A 279 -17.02 -20.63 3.99
N LYS A 280 -18.32 -20.63 4.24
CA LYS A 280 -19.03 -19.37 4.44
C LYS A 280 -18.38 -18.79 5.68
N VAL A 281 -17.54 -17.77 5.49
CA VAL A 281 -17.20 -16.89 6.61
C VAL A 281 -18.56 -16.48 7.14
N GLU A 282 -18.87 -16.87 8.39
CA GLU A 282 -20.12 -16.52 9.06
C GLU A 282 -20.48 -15.11 8.64
N SER A 283 -21.72 -14.96 8.18
CA SER A 283 -22.17 -13.67 7.70
C SER A 283 -21.91 -12.66 8.83
N ASN A 284 -21.90 -11.36 8.51
CA ASN A 284 -21.98 -10.38 9.59
C ASN A 284 -23.10 -10.87 10.55
N PRO A 285 -22.89 -10.95 11.88
CA PRO A 285 -23.89 -11.50 12.80
C PRO A 285 -25.24 -10.80 12.62
N VAL A 286 -25.23 -9.55 12.14
CA VAL A 286 -26.43 -8.82 11.70
C VAL A 286 -27.08 -9.47 10.48
N THR A 287 -26.35 -9.84 9.43
CA THR A 287 -26.92 -10.60 8.30
C THR A 287 -27.38 -12.00 8.69
N ASP A 288 -26.70 -12.70 9.59
CA ASP A 288 -27.19 -14.00 10.08
C ASP A 288 -28.48 -13.80 10.89
N LEU A 289 -28.51 -12.82 11.80
CA LEU A 289 -29.70 -12.46 12.58
C LEU A 289 -30.85 -11.95 11.70
N LEU A 290 -30.56 -11.13 10.67
CA LEU A 290 -31.54 -10.66 9.69
C LEU A 290 -32.01 -11.79 8.80
N SER A 291 -31.13 -12.73 8.40
CA SER A 291 -31.56 -13.90 7.63
C SER A 291 -32.49 -14.79 8.46
N HIS A 292 -32.19 -14.98 9.75
CA HIS A 292 -33.10 -15.62 10.70
C HIS A 292 -34.41 -14.84 10.86
N TYR A 293 -34.37 -13.51 10.90
CA TYR A 293 -35.56 -12.67 11.08
C TYR A 293 -36.46 -12.63 9.83
N PHE A 294 -35.86 -12.53 8.64
CA PHE A 294 -36.58 -12.48 7.36
C PHE A 294 -37.06 -13.86 6.89
N CYS A 295 -36.37 -14.95 7.22
CA CYS A 295 -36.88 -16.31 6.99
C CYS A 295 -38.05 -16.69 7.92
N GLY A 296 -38.35 -15.89 8.94
CA GLY A 296 -39.48 -16.12 9.85
C GLY A 296 -40.86 -15.71 9.31
N PHE A 297 -40.95 -15.07 8.13
CA PHE A 297 -42.21 -14.50 7.62
C PHE A 297 -42.80 -15.18 6.37
N GLU A 298 -42.16 -16.21 5.82
CA GLU A 298 -42.76 -17.04 4.76
C GLU A 298 -43.22 -18.38 5.34
N THR A 299 -44.53 -18.66 5.26
CA THR A 299 -45.22 -19.80 5.88
C THR A 299 -44.91 -21.17 5.26
N GLU A 300 -43.86 -21.30 4.46
CA GLU A 300 -43.35 -22.58 3.99
C GLU A 300 -41.85 -22.62 4.26
N LYS A 301 -41.46 -23.37 5.30
CA LYS A 301 -40.06 -23.69 5.59
C LYS A 301 -39.40 -24.15 4.29
N PRO A 302 -38.41 -23.43 3.75
CA PRO A 302 -37.68 -23.94 2.60
C PRO A 302 -36.90 -25.16 3.10
N SER A 303 -36.95 -26.27 2.36
CA SER A 303 -36.48 -27.62 2.75
C SER A 303 -34.97 -27.76 2.96
N TRP A 304 -34.23 -26.67 3.18
CA TRP A 304 -32.81 -26.74 3.55
C TRP A 304 -32.59 -27.29 4.96
N GLU A 305 -33.62 -27.39 5.81
CA GLU A 305 -33.54 -28.15 7.08
C GLU A 305 -33.33 -29.66 6.85
N GLU A 306 -33.76 -30.23 5.72
CA GLU A 306 -33.45 -31.63 5.35
C GLU A 306 -32.09 -31.77 4.64
N ALA A 307 -31.51 -30.68 4.11
CA ALA A 307 -30.16 -30.66 3.54
C ALA A 307 -29.05 -30.28 4.54
N GLY A 308 -29.42 -29.92 5.77
CA GLY A 308 -28.49 -29.42 6.80
C GLY A 308 -27.82 -30.50 7.65
N GLN A 309 -28.27 -31.76 7.63
CA GLN A 309 -27.73 -32.81 8.49
C GLN A 309 -26.50 -33.55 7.91
N ASP A 310 -26.21 -33.43 6.61
CA ASP A 310 -25.13 -34.20 5.95
C ASP A 310 -23.87 -33.39 5.57
N HIS A 311 -23.81 -32.08 5.85
CA HIS A 311 -22.74 -31.22 5.33
C HIS A 311 -21.70 -30.59 6.30
N PRO A 312 -21.74 -30.69 7.64
CA PRO A 312 -20.66 -30.13 8.47
C PRO A 312 -19.31 -30.85 8.24
N ASN A 313 -19.34 -32.15 7.93
CA ASN A 313 -18.13 -32.97 7.74
C ASN A 313 -17.28 -32.55 6.51
N ILE A 314 -17.89 -31.91 5.49
CA ILE A 314 -17.17 -31.56 4.25
C ILE A 314 -16.20 -30.39 4.50
N HIS A 315 -16.55 -29.45 5.37
CA HIS A 315 -15.71 -28.27 5.63
C HIS A 315 -14.45 -28.62 6.43
N PHE A 316 -14.56 -29.51 7.42
CA PHE A 316 -13.43 -29.97 8.23
C PHE A 316 -12.41 -30.78 7.41
N GLY A 317 -12.86 -31.56 6.43
CA GLY A 317 -11.98 -32.33 5.55
C GLY A 317 -10.96 -31.45 4.82
N HIS A 318 -11.39 -30.31 4.27
CA HIS A 318 -10.50 -29.39 3.55
C HIS A 318 -9.51 -28.66 4.46
N VAL A 319 -9.93 -28.31 5.68
CA VAL A 319 -9.08 -27.63 6.66
C VAL A 319 -8.01 -28.58 7.18
N ASN A 320 -8.38 -29.80 7.55
CA ASN A 320 -7.43 -30.82 7.97
C ASN A 320 -6.48 -31.18 6.83
N ALA A 321 -6.96 -31.23 5.58
CA ALA A 321 -6.10 -31.40 4.42
C ALA A 321 -5.09 -30.24 4.28
N LEU A 322 -5.53 -28.99 4.46
CA LEU A 322 -4.64 -27.83 4.47
C LEU A 322 -3.61 -27.91 5.61
N ARG A 323 -4.04 -28.16 6.86
CA ARG A 323 -3.14 -28.32 8.03
C ARG A 323 -2.08 -29.38 7.75
N ASN A 324 -2.49 -30.57 7.30
CA ASN A 324 -1.60 -31.67 6.97
C ASN A 324 -0.64 -31.31 5.84
N GLN A 325 -1.11 -30.60 4.81
CA GLN A 325 -0.26 -30.12 3.72
C GLN A 325 0.76 -29.09 4.21
N LEU A 326 0.37 -28.13 5.05
CA LEU A 326 1.29 -27.14 5.62
C LEU A 326 2.35 -27.79 6.52
N LEU A 327 1.94 -28.76 7.34
CA LEU A 327 2.86 -29.55 8.16
C LEU A 327 3.83 -30.37 7.32
N GLU A 328 3.34 -30.99 6.26
CA GLU A 328 4.18 -31.73 5.34
C GLU A 328 5.14 -30.82 4.56
N TRP A 329 4.69 -29.61 4.21
CA TRP A 329 5.55 -28.58 3.61
C TRP A 329 6.66 -28.14 4.54
N ALA A 330 6.35 -27.91 5.81
CA ALA A 330 7.36 -27.61 6.81
C ALA A 330 8.40 -28.73 6.88
N LYS A 331 7.96 -29.99 7.05
CA LYS A 331 8.84 -31.17 7.11
C LYS A 331 9.71 -31.30 5.84
N LYS A 332 9.14 -31.18 4.65
CA LYS A 332 9.88 -31.30 3.38
C LYS A 332 10.81 -30.13 3.11
N SER A 333 10.47 -28.92 3.55
CA SER A 333 11.35 -27.76 3.48
C SER A 333 12.66 -28.03 4.22
N TYR A 334 12.61 -28.76 5.34
CA TYR A 334 13.81 -29.25 6.03
C TYR A 334 14.57 -30.31 5.22
N GLU A 335 13.89 -31.34 4.72
CA GLU A 335 14.52 -32.42 3.96
C GLU A 335 15.23 -31.93 2.68
N LEU A 336 14.60 -31.02 1.94
CA LEU A 336 15.14 -30.44 0.71
C LEU A 336 16.42 -29.64 0.98
N LYS A 337 16.53 -28.99 2.14
CA LYS A 337 17.73 -28.26 2.54
C LYS A 337 18.88 -29.23 2.86
N ASN A 338 18.60 -30.31 3.60
CA ASN A 338 19.61 -31.29 3.98
C ASN A 338 20.22 -32.03 2.77
N LYS A 339 19.41 -32.36 1.76
CA LYS A 339 19.92 -33.03 0.54
C LYS A 339 20.92 -32.20 -0.26
N ASN A 340 20.76 -30.88 -0.26
CA ASN A 340 21.59 -29.96 -1.05
C ASN A 340 22.85 -29.50 -0.31
N GLN A 341 22.88 -29.61 1.01
CA GLN A 341 24.02 -29.23 1.83
C GLN A 341 24.62 -30.46 2.50
N ARG A 342 25.50 -31.17 1.78
CA ARG A 342 26.19 -32.40 2.25
C ARG A 342 26.95 -32.26 3.60
N ASN A 343 27.08 -31.03 4.13
CA ASN A 343 27.80 -30.72 5.37
C ASN A 343 26.95 -29.96 6.41
N PHE A 344 25.65 -29.73 6.19
CA PHE A 344 24.79 -29.14 7.23
C PHE A 344 24.17 -30.29 8.04
N ALA A 345 24.52 -30.35 9.32
CA ALA A 345 24.12 -31.42 10.23
C ALA A 345 22.59 -31.56 10.33
N GLU A 346 22.11 -32.78 10.60
CA GLU A 346 20.71 -33.21 10.72
C GLU A 346 19.86 -32.47 11.80
N ASN A 347 20.39 -31.42 12.42
CA ASN A 347 19.76 -30.66 13.52
C ASN A 347 19.25 -29.26 13.10
N THR A 348 18.64 -29.13 11.93
CA THR A 348 18.15 -27.81 11.45
C THR A 348 16.77 -27.39 11.95
N VAL A 349 16.06 -28.25 12.70
CA VAL A 349 14.84 -27.79 13.39
C VAL A 349 15.29 -27.05 14.64
N LEU A 350 15.04 -25.75 14.65
CA LEU A 350 15.44 -24.89 15.76
C LEU A 350 14.61 -25.21 17.00
N GLU A 351 15.31 -25.32 18.11
CA GLU A 351 14.70 -25.26 19.43
C GLU A 351 14.05 -23.89 19.62
N ILE A 352 12.95 -23.85 20.36
CA ILE A 352 12.23 -22.61 20.62
C ILE A 352 13.14 -21.55 21.22
N ASP A 353 14.02 -21.88 22.17
CA ASP A 353 14.90 -20.87 22.77
C ASP A 353 15.83 -20.22 21.73
N SER A 354 16.39 -21.03 20.82
CA SER A 354 17.17 -20.54 19.69
C SER A 354 16.33 -19.65 18.75
N TRP A 355 15.09 -20.04 18.48
CA TRP A 355 14.16 -19.22 17.70
C TRP A 355 13.87 -17.89 18.38
N ILE A 356 13.57 -17.88 19.68
CA ILE A 356 13.28 -16.67 20.48
C ILE A 356 14.48 -15.73 20.47
N ASN A 357 15.68 -16.25 20.69
CA ASN A 357 16.88 -15.41 20.76
C ASN A 357 17.17 -14.73 19.42
N ALA A 358 17.05 -15.47 18.31
CA ALA A 358 17.26 -14.92 16.98
C ALA A 358 16.13 -13.97 16.53
N SER A 359 14.87 -14.30 16.85
CA SER A 359 13.73 -13.45 16.53
C SER A 359 13.74 -12.16 17.36
N ALA A 360 14.13 -12.22 18.64
CA ALA A 360 14.35 -11.03 19.46
C ALA A 360 15.42 -10.10 18.86
N PHE A 361 16.54 -10.68 18.42
CA PHE A 361 17.59 -9.91 17.77
C PHE A 361 17.11 -9.27 16.46
N LEU A 362 16.43 -10.03 15.60
CA LEU A 362 15.85 -9.50 14.36
C LEU A 362 14.82 -8.42 14.63
N PHE A 363 13.96 -8.63 15.63
CA PHE A 363 12.96 -7.67 16.08
C PHE A 363 13.65 -6.35 16.45
N ALA A 364 14.70 -6.41 17.27
CA ALA A 364 15.45 -5.24 17.67
C ALA A 364 16.07 -4.49 16.47
N LYS A 365 16.55 -5.20 15.44
CA LYS A 365 17.17 -4.57 14.25
C LYS A 365 16.19 -4.11 13.18
N ILE A 366 14.96 -4.63 13.15
CA ILE A 366 13.96 -4.30 12.13
C ILE A 366 12.97 -3.26 12.66
N PHE A 367 12.55 -3.40 13.91
CA PHE A 367 11.44 -2.63 14.46
C PHE A 367 11.84 -1.39 15.23
N ILE A 368 12.88 -1.46 16.06
CA ILE A 368 13.27 -0.33 16.90
C ILE A 368 13.73 0.79 15.96
N PRO A 369 13.00 1.93 15.89
CA PRO A 369 13.49 3.09 15.19
C PRO A 369 14.56 3.71 16.09
N VAL A 370 15.81 3.28 15.95
CA VAL A 370 16.89 3.98 16.63
C VAL A 370 17.10 5.28 15.86
N PHE A 371 16.43 6.34 16.31
CA PHE A 371 16.66 7.73 15.88
C PHE A 371 18.05 8.26 16.26
N ASN A 372 19.07 7.40 16.35
CA ASN A 372 20.44 7.83 16.57
C ASN A 372 21.03 8.23 15.22
N ALA A 373 21.13 9.54 15.01
CA ALA A 373 21.60 10.20 13.79
C ALA A 373 23.01 9.76 13.31
N ASP A 374 23.77 9.06 14.14
CA ASP A 374 25.18 8.74 13.87
C ASP A 374 25.41 7.43 13.09
N ARG A 375 24.38 6.63 12.80
CA ARG A 375 24.56 5.32 12.12
C ARG A 375 24.02 5.30 10.69
N LYS A 376 24.67 6.05 9.80
CA LYS A 376 24.41 6.10 8.33
C LYS A 376 24.58 4.78 7.54
N LYS A 377 24.70 3.63 8.23
CA LYS A 377 24.90 2.29 7.65
C LYS A 377 24.20 1.16 8.42
N SER A 378 23.26 1.46 9.31
CA SER A 378 22.53 0.40 10.03
C SER A 378 21.53 -0.30 9.11
N VAL A 379 21.18 -1.55 9.46
CA VAL A 379 20.07 -2.29 8.83
C VAL A 379 18.80 -1.44 8.85
N GLU A 380 18.52 -0.82 9.99
CA GLU A 380 17.36 0.04 10.24
C GLU A 380 17.28 1.20 9.24
N GLU A 381 18.38 1.90 8.99
CA GLU A 381 18.38 3.03 8.06
C GLU A 381 18.16 2.56 6.62
N VAL A 382 18.73 1.41 6.24
CA VAL A 382 18.48 0.83 4.91
C VAL A 382 17.03 0.40 4.76
N VAL A 383 16.45 -0.24 5.80
CA VAL A 383 15.03 -0.59 5.85
C VAL A 383 14.18 0.67 5.66
N TYR A 384 14.38 1.66 6.54
CA TYR A 384 13.60 2.88 6.56
C TYR A 384 13.74 3.67 5.26
N ARG A 385 14.96 3.90 4.78
CA ARG A 385 15.21 4.65 3.55
C ARG A 385 14.54 3.99 2.34
N ARG A 386 14.61 2.67 2.22
CA ARG A 386 14.00 1.94 1.09
C ARG A 386 12.49 1.89 1.16
N LEU A 387 11.93 1.66 2.34
CA LEU A 387 10.48 1.75 2.52
C LEU A 387 9.98 3.18 2.24
N LYS A 388 10.72 4.19 2.71
CA LYS A 388 10.40 5.59 2.44
C LYS A 388 10.49 5.91 0.97
N GLU A 389 11.55 5.49 0.29
CA GLU A 389 11.70 5.64 -1.17
C GLU A 389 10.55 4.98 -1.93
N TYR A 390 10.02 3.85 -1.46
CA TYR A 390 8.91 3.16 -2.10
C TYR A 390 7.57 3.87 -1.89
N ILE A 391 7.23 4.20 -0.65
CA ILE A 391 6.01 4.97 -0.33
C ILE A 391 6.04 6.32 -1.07
N GLU A 392 7.23 6.91 -1.14
CA GLU A 392 7.48 8.13 -1.90
C GLU A 392 7.47 7.91 -3.42
N LEU A 393 7.75 6.71 -3.94
CA LEU A 393 7.71 6.42 -5.36
C LEU A 393 6.28 6.47 -5.89
N ASP A 394 5.32 5.89 -5.17
CA ASP A 394 3.91 6.00 -5.53
C ASP A 394 3.45 7.46 -5.47
N ARG A 395 3.96 8.22 -4.49
CA ARG A 395 3.76 9.68 -4.42
C ARG A 395 4.38 10.39 -5.63
N GLN A 396 5.60 10.03 -6.03
CA GLN A 396 6.32 10.64 -7.14
C GLN A 396 5.69 10.31 -8.48
N VAL A 397 5.22 9.07 -8.68
CA VAL A 397 4.46 8.67 -9.86
C VAL A 397 3.16 9.45 -9.92
N SER A 398 2.44 9.55 -8.80
CA SER A 398 1.21 10.36 -8.72
C SER A 398 1.48 11.85 -9.01
N LEU A 399 2.53 12.44 -8.41
CA LEU A 399 2.94 13.82 -8.67
C LEU A 399 3.38 14.04 -10.11
N SER A 400 4.10 13.08 -10.70
CA SER A 400 4.54 13.11 -12.09
C SER A 400 3.34 13.05 -13.04
N HIS A 401 2.39 12.15 -12.80
CA HIS A 401 1.14 12.06 -13.56
C HIS A 401 0.30 13.33 -13.43
N CYS A 402 0.12 13.86 -12.22
CA CYS A 402 -0.58 15.13 -11.98
C CYS A 402 0.11 16.29 -12.71
N LYS A 403 1.45 16.36 -12.66
CA LYS A 403 2.23 17.38 -13.37
C LYS A 403 2.07 17.26 -14.89
N GLN A 404 2.13 16.05 -15.44
CA GLN A 404 1.92 15.81 -16.87
C GLN A 404 0.49 16.17 -17.30
N ALA A 405 -0.52 15.76 -16.52
CA ALA A 405 -1.92 16.08 -16.77
C ALA A 405 -2.18 17.60 -16.69
N MET A 406 -1.56 18.28 -15.71
CA MET A 406 -1.65 19.73 -15.55
C MET A 406 -1.00 20.46 -16.74
N ASN A 407 0.20 20.05 -17.15
CA ASN A 407 0.87 20.64 -18.31
C ASN A 407 0.06 20.44 -19.58
N LYS A 408 -0.43 19.22 -19.85
CA LYS A 408 -1.33 18.98 -20.98
C LYS A 408 -2.55 19.89 -20.89
N SER A 409 -3.18 19.99 -19.72
CA SER A 409 -4.37 20.83 -19.53
C SER A 409 -4.09 22.32 -19.77
N ILE A 410 -2.90 22.80 -19.42
CA ILE A 410 -2.42 24.15 -19.72
C ILE A 410 -2.22 24.30 -21.23
N ASP A 411 -1.58 23.34 -21.90
CA ASP A 411 -1.39 23.37 -23.35
C ASP A 411 -2.74 23.41 -24.09
N TRP A 412 -3.70 22.58 -23.66
CA TRP A 412 -5.08 22.58 -24.16
C TRP A 412 -5.82 23.88 -23.85
N TYR A 413 -5.56 24.48 -22.68
CA TYR A 413 -6.11 25.79 -22.33
C TYR A 413 -5.60 26.85 -23.30
N ILE A 414 -4.29 26.93 -23.50
CA ILE A 414 -3.63 27.90 -24.37
C ILE A 414 -4.07 27.70 -25.82
N ALA A 415 -4.11 26.47 -26.31
CA ALA A 415 -4.55 26.16 -27.68
C ALA A 415 -6.02 26.50 -27.93
N GLY A 416 -6.87 26.44 -26.90
CA GLY A 416 -8.28 26.81 -26.97
C GLY A 416 -8.57 28.28 -26.67
N CYS A 417 -7.56 29.07 -26.30
CA CYS A 417 -7.74 30.49 -26.01
C CYS A 417 -7.73 31.31 -27.31
N PRO A 418 -8.63 32.31 -27.45
CA PRO A 418 -8.57 33.24 -28.57
C PRO A 418 -7.20 33.92 -28.67
N PRO A 419 -6.68 34.21 -29.87
CA PRO A 419 -5.33 34.76 -30.06
C PRO A 419 -5.09 36.12 -29.38
N HIS A 420 -6.16 36.85 -29.00
CA HIS A 420 -6.08 38.09 -28.23
C HIS A 420 -6.02 37.89 -26.71
N TYR A 421 -6.12 36.65 -26.23
CA TYR A 421 -6.02 36.33 -24.81
C TYR A 421 -4.55 36.26 -24.38
N THR A 422 -4.01 37.38 -23.94
CA THR A 422 -2.60 37.49 -23.54
C THR A 422 -2.37 36.97 -22.11
N GLU A 423 -1.14 36.54 -21.83
CA GLU A 423 -0.68 36.16 -20.48
C GLU A 423 -0.95 37.28 -19.47
N GLN A 424 -0.76 38.54 -19.87
CA GLN A 424 -1.05 39.72 -19.04
C GLN A 424 -2.54 39.81 -18.66
N LEU A 425 -3.45 39.50 -19.59
CA LEU A 425 -4.89 39.49 -19.32
C LEU A 425 -5.27 38.35 -18.36
N HIS A 426 -4.60 37.19 -18.50
CA HIS A 426 -4.77 36.06 -17.60
C HIS A 426 -4.31 36.40 -16.18
N GLU A 427 -3.09 36.92 -16.03
CA GLU A 427 -2.56 37.35 -14.74
C GLU A 427 -3.40 38.44 -14.09
N HIS A 428 -3.88 39.42 -14.89
CA HIS A 428 -4.75 40.48 -14.39
C HIS A 428 -6.06 39.90 -13.82
N LYS A 429 -6.68 38.93 -14.50
CA LYS A 429 -7.89 38.25 -14.00
C LYS A 429 -7.63 37.40 -12.75
N VAL A 430 -6.49 36.72 -12.67
CA VAL A 430 -6.12 35.92 -11.49
C VAL A 430 -5.82 36.84 -10.29
N LYS A 431 -5.09 37.94 -10.50
CA LYS A 431 -4.80 38.94 -9.46
C LYS A 431 -6.07 39.68 -9.01
N SER A 432 -6.97 40.04 -9.91
CA SER A 432 -8.23 40.70 -9.54
C SER A 432 -9.14 39.79 -8.71
N LYS A 433 -9.17 38.47 -9.00
CA LYS A 433 -9.93 37.51 -8.19
C LYS A 433 -9.31 37.30 -6.81
N ARG A 434 -7.98 37.21 -6.69
CA ARG A 434 -7.29 37.08 -5.39
C ARG A 434 -7.53 38.30 -4.48
N ASN A 435 -7.55 39.50 -5.05
CA ASN A 435 -7.78 40.73 -4.29
C ASN A 435 -9.26 40.93 -3.89
N ASN A 436 -10.19 40.31 -4.63
CA ASN A 436 -11.62 40.37 -4.31
C ASN A 436 -12.08 39.27 -3.33
N SER A 437 -11.31 38.18 -3.16
CA SER A 437 -11.62 37.11 -2.20
C SER A 437 -11.12 37.36 -0.77
N SER A 438 -10.39 38.47 -0.51
CA SER A 438 -9.95 38.85 0.85
C SER A 438 -10.97 39.71 1.60
N GLY A 439 -12.24 39.60 1.25
CA GLY A 439 -13.33 40.42 1.75
C GLY A 439 -14.19 39.80 2.84
N THR A 440 -13.75 38.79 3.60
CA THR A 440 -14.45 38.39 4.84
C THR A 440 -13.53 37.67 5.83
N VAL A 441 -13.34 38.33 6.98
CA VAL A 441 -12.96 37.90 8.35
C VAL A 441 -12.19 36.57 8.55
N ALA A 442 -11.05 36.70 9.24
CA ALA A 442 -10.21 35.67 9.90
C ALA A 442 -9.03 35.09 9.10
N SER A 443 -7.90 35.81 9.09
CA SER A 443 -6.53 35.25 9.17
C SER A 443 -5.53 36.40 9.12
N LYS A 444 -5.26 37.00 10.28
CA LYS A 444 -4.28 38.10 10.43
C LYS A 444 -3.03 37.71 11.21
N GLU A 445 -2.86 36.44 11.59
CA GLU A 445 -1.76 36.03 12.48
C GLU A 445 -0.54 35.41 11.77
N ASP A 446 -0.67 34.80 10.60
CA ASP A 446 0.47 34.09 9.99
C ASP A 446 1.43 34.96 9.14
N ASN A 447 1.07 36.23 8.87
CA ASN A 447 1.87 37.10 7.99
C ASN A 447 2.83 38.06 8.72
N VAL A 448 2.85 38.04 10.06
CA VAL A 448 3.76 38.88 10.86
C VAL A 448 5.16 38.22 10.99
N ASN A 449 5.24 36.90 11.12
CA ASN A 449 6.52 36.22 11.35
C ASN A 449 7.46 36.12 10.12
N ARG A 450 6.96 36.37 8.90
CA ARG A 450 7.79 36.27 7.68
C ARG A 450 8.52 37.56 7.31
N LYS A 451 8.07 38.72 7.81
CA LYS A 451 8.68 40.03 7.50
C LYS A 451 9.81 40.44 8.43
N ASP A 452 9.92 39.81 9.61
CA ASP A 452 10.97 40.12 10.58
C ASP A 452 12.28 39.34 10.34
N GLN A 453 12.26 38.26 9.55
CA GLN A 453 13.49 37.53 9.18
C GLN A 453 14.26 38.12 7.97
N GLU A 454 13.63 38.96 7.14
CA GLU A 454 14.29 39.55 5.96
C GLU A 454 15.06 40.87 6.24
N LYS A 455 15.00 41.41 7.46
CA LYS A 455 15.62 42.72 7.79
C LYS A 455 17.04 42.67 8.37
N HIS A 456 17.60 41.49 8.65
CA HIS A 456 18.95 41.36 9.20
C HIS A 456 19.88 40.51 8.32
N SER A 457 20.18 40.98 7.11
CA SER A 457 21.46 40.64 6.46
C SER A 457 21.91 41.77 5.53
N LYS A 458 22.61 42.75 6.08
CA LYS A 458 23.36 43.73 5.29
C LYS A 458 24.77 43.94 5.86
N LYS A 459 25.73 43.82 4.93
CA LYS A 459 27.13 44.32 4.86
C LYS A 459 28.25 43.33 5.22
N PRO A 460 29.52 43.56 4.76
CA PRO A 460 30.02 44.39 3.64
C PRO A 460 30.90 43.58 2.65
N LEU A 461 30.96 43.94 1.35
CA LEU A 461 31.98 44.78 0.69
C LEU A 461 33.45 44.35 0.95
N PHE A 462 34.10 43.70 -0.03
CA PHE A 462 35.56 43.72 -0.20
C PHE A 462 35.99 43.52 -1.67
N ASP A 463 36.72 44.54 -2.13
CA ASP A 463 37.77 44.68 -3.15
C ASP A 463 37.95 43.70 -4.33
N ASP A 464 37.88 44.32 -5.51
CA ASP A 464 38.50 43.91 -6.76
C ASP A 464 40.04 43.95 -6.70
N LYS A 465 40.71 42.87 -7.09
CA LYS A 465 41.97 42.92 -7.86
C LYS A 465 42.07 41.76 -8.86
N PRO A 466 42.60 42.00 -10.08
CA PRO A 466 42.75 40.98 -11.10
C PRO A 466 44.14 40.31 -11.03
N ARG A 467 44.21 38.98 -11.23
CA ARG A 467 45.48 38.29 -11.55
C ARG A 467 45.32 37.15 -12.55
N SER A 468 45.83 37.44 -13.75
CA SER A 468 46.76 36.65 -14.57
C SER A 468 46.55 35.13 -14.75
N SER A 469 46.25 34.77 -15.99
CA SER A 469 46.90 33.75 -16.84
C SER A 469 47.64 32.57 -16.16
N ARG A 470 47.20 31.34 -16.45
CA ARG A 470 48.11 30.29 -16.96
C ARG A 470 47.36 29.12 -17.62
N LYS A 471 48.03 28.62 -18.66
CA LYS A 471 47.70 27.56 -19.62
C LYS A 471 47.48 26.19 -18.95
N SER A 472 46.60 25.35 -19.52
CA SER A 472 47.01 24.21 -20.37
C SER A 472 45.84 23.22 -20.59
N LYS A 473 45.49 23.02 -21.87
CA LYS A 473 45.55 21.75 -22.62
C LYS A 473 45.16 20.49 -21.83
N ARG A 474 44.00 19.92 -22.16
CA ARG A 474 43.89 18.54 -22.66
C ARG A 474 42.57 18.35 -23.40
N GLY A 475 42.68 18.03 -24.68
CA GLY A 475 41.56 17.68 -25.53
C GLY A 475 41.19 16.20 -25.43
N ARG A 476 39.95 15.92 -25.83
CA ARG A 476 39.37 14.66 -26.37
C ARG A 476 37.88 15.02 -26.53
N GLY A 477 37.40 15.33 -27.73
CA GLY A 477 37.13 14.37 -28.80
C GLY A 477 35.62 14.16 -28.87
N SER A 478 34.88 15.14 -29.40
CA SER A 478 33.42 15.05 -29.60
C SER A 478 33.12 14.57 -31.02
N GLY A 479 32.46 13.41 -31.09
CA GLY A 479 31.92 12.83 -32.32
C GLY A 479 30.79 13.68 -32.89
N LYS A 480 30.82 13.80 -34.22
CA LYS A 480 29.81 14.46 -35.05
C LYS A 480 28.58 13.55 -35.19
N TYR A 481 27.40 14.06 -34.86
CA TYR A 481 26.15 13.66 -35.49
C TYR A 481 25.34 14.91 -35.86
N GLY A 482 24.67 14.81 -37.00
CA GLY A 482 24.20 15.89 -37.86
C GLY A 482 23.19 16.84 -37.23
N ARG A 483 23.30 18.09 -37.65
CA ARG A 483 22.42 19.20 -37.29
C ARG A 483 21.53 19.47 -38.50
N GLU A 484 20.29 19.00 -38.44
CA GLU A 484 19.24 19.36 -39.41
C GLU A 484 18.76 20.80 -39.18
N GLY A 485 18.31 21.39 -40.29
CA GLY A 485 18.20 22.81 -40.53
C GLY A 485 17.16 23.54 -39.68
N ARG A 486 17.57 24.70 -39.15
CA ARG A 486 16.65 25.73 -38.67
C ARG A 486 16.11 26.49 -39.88
N LEU A 487 14.82 26.32 -40.15
CA LEU A 487 14.04 27.23 -40.98
C LEU A 487 13.85 28.56 -40.22
N LYS A 488 14.05 29.67 -40.94
CA LYS A 488 13.80 31.04 -40.45
C LYS A 488 12.27 31.29 -40.43
N PRO A 489 11.70 31.94 -39.40
CA PRO A 489 10.36 32.48 -39.52
C PRO A 489 10.42 33.85 -40.22
N ASN A 490 9.54 33.98 -41.22
CA ASN A 490 9.30 35.19 -41.99
C ASN A 490 8.74 36.32 -41.13
N GLY A 491 8.99 37.56 -41.58
CA GLY A 491 8.64 38.80 -40.91
C GLY A 491 7.14 39.00 -40.72
N TYR A 492 6.81 39.53 -39.55
CA TYR A 492 5.51 40.11 -39.22
C TYR A 492 5.44 41.53 -39.81
N LEU A 493 4.45 41.74 -40.68
CA LEU A 493 3.96 43.07 -41.04
C LEU A 493 2.99 43.52 -39.96
N GLY A 494 3.26 44.68 -39.36
CA GLY A 494 2.42 45.31 -38.35
C GLY A 494 1.14 45.87 -38.98
N ILE A 495 0.03 45.68 -38.27
CA ILE A 495 -1.17 46.48 -38.43
C ILE A 495 -1.57 46.91 -37.02
N GLU A 496 -1.43 48.21 -36.75
CA GLU A 496 -1.99 48.88 -35.58
C GLU A 496 -3.51 48.88 -35.66
N TYR A 497 -4.18 48.58 -34.55
CA TYR A 497 -5.55 49.02 -34.33
C TYR A 497 -5.70 49.61 -32.93
N ASP A 498 -6.26 50.81 -32.93
CA ASP A 498 -6.53 51.67 -31.79
C ASP A 498 -7.50 51.05 -30.77
N ASN A 499 -7.24 51.40 -29.51
CA ASN A 499 -8.10 51.20 -28.36
C ASN A 499 -9.35 52.10 -28.41
N THR A 500 -10.56 51.54 -28.29
CA THR A 500 -11.69 52.21 -27.60
C THR A 500 -12.64 51.20 -26.95
N THR A 501 -12.64 51.21 -25.60
CA THR A 501 -13.77 51.07 -24.66
C THR A 501 -15.07 50.37 -25.09
N ASN A 502 -15.42 49.27 -24.41
CA ASN A 502 -16.67 49.13 -23.61
C ASN A 502 -16.68 47.77 -22.88
N GLY A 503 -17.04 47.77 -21.60
CA GLY A 503 -16.93 46.61 -20.71
C GLY A 503 -17.75 45.41 -21.17
N SER A 504 -17.06 44.33 -21.53
CA SER A 504 -17.72 43.04 -21.80
C SER A 504 -18.17 42.42 -20.46
N PRO A 505 -19.42 41.92 -20.35
CA PRO A 505 -19.86 41.19 -19.18
C PRO A 505 -18.92 40.01 -18.89
N ILE A 506 -18.57 39.84 -17.62
CA ILE A 506 -17.59 38.86 -17.16
C ILE A 506 -18.17 37.45 -17.35
N ASN A 507 -17.70 36.75 -18.39
CA ASN A 507 -17.98 35.32 -18.58
C ASN A 507 -17.08 34.51 -17.64
N ALA A 508 -17.62 34.01 -16.53
CA ALA A 508 -16.91 33.10 -15.63
C ALA A 508 -17.11 31.64 -16.10
N GLN A 509 -16.05 31.00 -16.60
CA GLN A 509 -16.03 29.55 -16.78
C GLN A 509 -15.85 28.93 -15.39
N LEU A 510 -16.88 28.29 -14.86
CA LEU A 510 -16.91 27.91 -13.45
C LEU A 510 -16.05 26.68 -13.13
N GLN A 511 -15.93 25.69 -14.02
CA GLN A 511 -15.20 24.46 -13.71
C GLN A 511 -14.82 23.63 -14.96
N ARG A 512 -13.74 22.87 -14.84
CA ARG A 512 -13.37 21.80 -15.78
C ARG A 512 -13.29 20.49 -15.00
N ILE A 513 -13.85 19.42 -15.56
CA ILE A 513 -13.75 18.08 -15.01
C ILE A 513 -12.87 17.25 -15.95
N ILE A 514 -11.79 16.68 -15.45
CA ILE A 514 -10.88 15.82 -16.21
C ILE A 514 -11.19 14.38 -15.84
N ILE A 515 -11.52 13.57 -16.84
CA ILE A 515 -11.89 12.18 -16.67
C ILE A 515 -10.90 11.33 -17.45
N VAL A 516 -10.30 10.35 -16.78
CA VAL A 516 -9.37 9.39 -17.37
C VAL A 516 -10.03 8.03 -17.37
N THR A 517 -10.24 7.44 -18.54
CA THR A 517 -10.84 6.11 -18.65
C THR A 517 -9.79 5.00 -18.65
N PRO A 518 -10.03 3.87 -17.96
CA PRO A 518 -9.12 2.73 -18.00
C PRO A 518 -9.19 2.01 -19.36
N GLY A 519 -8.19 1.18 -19.66
CA GLY A 519 -8.18 0.34 -20.88
C GLY A 519 -9.12 -0.86 -20.84
N ALA A 520 -9.73 -1.15 -19.70
CA ALA A 520 -10.75 -2.19 -19.59
C ALA A 520 -11.99 -1.84 -20.44
N PRO A 521 -12.74 -2.84 -20.97
CA PRO A 521 -13.90 -2.62 -21.82
C PRO A 521 -15.15 -2.17 -21.04
N ILE A 522 -15.03 -1.09 -20.27
CA ILE A 522 -16.11 -0.52 -19.47
C ILE A 522 -16.72 0.64 -20.25
N SER A 523 -18.03 0.58 -20.55
CA SER A 523 -18.74 1.75 -21.07
C SER A 523 -19.19 2.61 -19.90
N CYS A 524 -18.61 3.80 -19.75
CA CYS A 524 -19.05 4.76 -18.75
C CYS A 524 -19.96 5.78 -19.43
N VAL A 525 -21.23 5.85 -19.00
CA VAL A 525 -22.21 6.83 -19.46
C VAL A 525 -22.34 7.92 -18.40
N LEU A 526 -22.11 9.17 -18.80
CA LEU A 526 -22.25 10.33 -17.91
C LEU A 526 -23.48 11.15 -18.27
N SER A 527 -24.27 11.51 -17.26
CA SER A 527 -25.42 12.42 -17.39
C SER A 527 -25.22 13.64 -16.49
N PRO A 528 -24.26 14.53 -16.82
CA PRO A 528 -23.96 15.68 -15.97
C PRO A 528 -25.14 16.66 -15.91
N SER A 529 -25.39 17.23 -14.73
CA SER A 529 -26.40 18.26 -14.51
C SER A 529 -25.87 19.35 -13.59
N VAL A 530 -26.36 20.58 -13.76
CA VAL A 530 -26.05 21.73 -12.91
C VAL A 530 -27.25 22.01 -12.03
N LYS A 531 -27.07 21.92 -10.72
CA LYS A 531 -28.07 22.30 -9.73
C LYS A 531 -27.81 23.73 -9.28
N ILE A 532 -28.76 24.63 -9.49
CA ILE A 532 -28.72 26.03 -9.05
C ILE A 532 -29.74 26.16 -7.92
N GLU A 533 -29.27 26.48 -6.73
CA GLU A 533 -30.11 26.78 -5.58
C GLU A 533 -30.41 28.29 -5.58
N LEU A 534 -31.68 28.62 -5.75
CA LEU A 534 -32.24 29.96 -5.60
C LEU A 534 -33.01 30.00 -4.27
N ASP A 535 -33.17 31.19 -3.69
CA ASP A 535 -33.66 31.36 -2.30
C ASP A 535 -34.96 30.60 -1.97
N GLU A 536 -35.83 30.36 -2.97
CA GLU A 536 -37.10 29.64 -2.77
C GLU A 536 -37.25 28.35 -3.60
N HIS A 537 -36.29 28.03 -4.48
CA HIS A 537 -36.40 26.86 -5.36
C HIS A 537 -35.05 26.40 -5.92
N THR A 538 -34.97 25.12 -6.27
CA THR A 538 -33.81 24.58 -6.97
C THR A 538 -34.13 24.32 -8.44
N VAL A 539 -33.31 24.83 -9.35
CA VAL A 539 -33.35 24.49 -10.78
C VAL A 539 -32.23 23.51 -11.09
N THR A 540 -32.57 22.36 -11.68
CA THR A 540 -31.57 21.40 -12.19
C THR A 540 -31.57 21.43 -13.72
N ILE A 541 -30.43 21.81 -14.30
CA ILE A 541 -30.23 21.93 -15.74
C ILE A 541 -29.42 20.72 -16.20
N PRO A 542 -30.01 19.76 -16.94
CA PRO A 542 -29.23 18.68 -17.54
C PRO A 542 -28.28 19.27 -18.60
N LEU A 543 -27.01 18.86 -18.57
CA LEU A 543 -25.98 19.32 -19.51
C LEU A 543 -25.83 18.41 -20.74
N CYS A 544 -26.46 17.24 -20.72
CA CYS A 544 -26.50 16.28 -21.82
C CYS A 544 -27.94 15.82 -22.04
N ASP A 545 -28.21 15.32 -23.25
CA ASP A 545 -29.47 14.67 -23.57
C ASP A 545 -29.69 13.43 -22.69
N LYS A 546 -30.95 12.94 -22.63
CA LYS A 546 -31.39 11.87 -21.72
C LYS A 546 -30.56 10.57 -21.82
N GLU A 547 -29.86 10.34 -22.92
CA GLU A 547 -29.09 9.12 -23.17
C GLU A 547 -27.67 9.15 -22.58
N GLY A 548 -27.21 10.29 -22.06
CA GLY A 548 -25.86 10.46 -21.50
C GLY A 548 -24.73 10.36 -22.53
N PHE A 549 -23.50 10.66 -22.12
CA PHE A 549 -22.32 10.62 -22.99
C PHE A 549 -21.42 9.42 -22.66
N VAL A 550 -21.11 8.59 -23.66
CA VAL A 550 -20.21 7.42 -23.52
C VAL A 550 -18.75 7.87 -23.58
N LEU A 551 -17.99 7.65 -22.50
CA LEU A 551 -16.57 7.96 -22.48
C LEU A 551 -15.77 6.95 -23.34
N PRO A 552 -14.88 7.40 -24.24
CA PRO A 552 -14.00 6.50 -24.99
C PRO A 552 -13.02 5.76 -24.07
N LYS A 553 -12.61 4.54 -24.42
CA LYS A 553 -11.58 3.78 -23.68
C LYS A 553 -10.21 4.44 -23.81
N GLU A 554 -9.34 4.26 -22.82
CA GLU A 554 -7.95 4.78 -22.81
C GLU A 554 -7.84 6.27 -23.16
N SER A 555 -8.83 7.06 -22.76
CA SER A 555 -8.94 8.46 -23.16
C SER A 555 -8.89 9.39 -21.95
N VAL A 556 -8.46 10.62 -22.22
CA VAL A 556 -8.57 11.74 -21.29
C VAL A 556 -9.64 12.68 -21.84
N VAL A 557 -10.79 12.69 -21.19
CA VAL A 557 -11.93 13.56 -21.56
C VAL A 557 -11.95 14.76 -20.63
N VAL A 558 -11.99 15.96 -21.22
CA VAL A 558 -12.10 17.21 -20.45
C VAL A 558 -13.50 17.78 -20.67
N LEU A 559 -14.35 17.64 -19.66
CA LEU A 559 -15.68 18.25 -19.66
C LEU A 559 -15.56 19.74 -19.30
N ARG A 560 -16.06 20.58 -20.20
CA ARG A 560 -16.15 22.03 -20.00
C ARG A 560 -17.58 22.36 -19.59
N LEU A 561 -17.79 22.69 -18.32
CA LEU A 561 -19.13 23.11 -17.87
C LEU A 561 -19.48 24.47 -18.51
N PRO A 562 -20.76 24.69 -18.88
CA PRO A 562 -21.17 25.93 -19.53
C PRO A 562 -20.97 27.14 -18.61
N TYR A 563 -20.86 28.30 -19.25
CA TYR A 563 -20.88 29.59 -18.56
C TYR A 563 -22.29 29.82 -18.00
N ILE A 564 -22.39 30.06 -16.70
CA ILE A 564 -23.61 30.65 -16.13
C ILE A 564 -23.47 32.15 -16.34
N TYR A 565 -24.31 32.70 -17.22
CA TYR A 565 -24.36 34.14 -17.44
C TYR A 565 -25.10 34.78 -16.26
N TYR A 566 -24.56 35.87 -15.72
CA TYR A 566 -25.16 36.62 -14.62
C TYR A 566 -25.25 38.08 -15.06
N ASP A 567 -26.46 38.65 -15.08
CA ASP A 567 -26.70 40.03 -15.52
C ASP A 567 -26.63 41.07 -14.39
N GLY A 568 -26.35 40.63 -13.17
CA GLY A 568 -26.28 41.48 -11.98
C GLY A 568 -27.54 41.46 -11.11
N GLN A 569 -28.65 40.86 -11.55
CA GLN A 569 -29.86 40.71 -10.73
C GLN A 569 -30.36 39.25 -10.69
N THR A 570 -30.18 38.45 -11.75
CA THR A 570 -30.53 37.02 -11.76
C THR A 570 -29.56 36.19 -12.60
N PRO A 571 -29.42 34.87 -12.35
CA PRO A 571 -28.78 33.97 -13.31
C PRO A 571 -29.59 34.00 -14.61
N ILE A 572 -28.95 34.37 -15.71
CA ILE A 572 -29.60 34.37 -17.02
C ILE A 572 -29.91 32.91 -17.37
N SER A 573 -31.19 32.59 -17.46
CA SER A 573 -31.68 31.29 -17.93
C SER A 573 -31.07 30.95 -19.31
N PRO A 574 -30.78 29.67 -19.59
CA PRO A 574 -30.25 29.27 -20.89
C PRO A 574 -31.18 29.72 -22.02
N PRO A 575 -30.64 29.96 -23.23
CA PRO A 575 -31.32 30.75 -24.22
C PRO A 575 -32.64 30.10 -24.67
N THR A 576 -33.66 30.92 -24.95
CA THR A 576 -34.88 30.52 -25.67
C THR A 576 -34.53 29.78 -26.97
N GLU A 577 -35.46 28.95 -27.47
CA GLU A 577 -35.29 28.10 -28.67
C GLU A 577 -34.70 28.83 -29.89
N GLU A 578 -34.94 30.14 -30.04
CA GLU A 578 -34.35 30.98 -31.08
C GLU A 578 -32.81 31.15 -31.00
N LEU A 579 -32.24 31.21 -29.79
CA LEU A 579 -30.80 31.32 -29.58
C LEU A 579 -30.12 29.94 -29.63
N LYS A 580 -30.82 28.85 -29.31
CA LYS A 580 -30.36 27.47 -29.57
C LYS A 580 -30.23 27.19 -31.07
N ALA A 581 -31.07 27.81 -31.89
CA ALA A 581 -30.97 27.73 -33.36
C ALA A 581 -29.82 28.58 -33.94
N LYS A 582 -29.55 29.75 -33.34
CA LYS A 582 -28.43 30.63 -33.78
C LYS A 582 -27.06 30.18 -33.29
N PHE A 583 -27.00 29.55 -32.11
CA PHE A 583 -25.79 28.92 -31.61
C PHE A 583 -25.94 27.40 -31.71
N ASN A 584 -25.33 26.79 -32.73
CA ASN A 584 -24.99 25.36 -32.77
C ASN A 584 -24.00 24.97 -31.63
N LEU A 585 -24.22 25.44 -30.40
CA LEU A 585 -23.28 25.42 -29.28
C LEU A 585 -23.26 24.08 -28.56
N ALA A 586 -24.39 23.39 -28.47
CA ALA A 586 -24.48 22.10 -27.76
C ALA A 586 -23.53 21.05 -28.38
N LYS A 587 -23.37 21.06 -29.72
CA LYS A 587 -22.40 20.19 -30.42
C LYS A 587 -20.93 20.60 -30.22
N HIS A 588 -20.65 21.86 -29.88
CA HIS A 588 -19.28 22.36 -29.68
C HIS A 588 -18.80 22.31 -28.22
N PHE A 589 -19.69 22.16 -27.24
CA PHE A 589 -19.31 22.10 -25.82
C PHE A 589 -18.70 20.76 -25.38
N LEU A 590 -19.01 19.68 -26.11
CA LEU A 590 -18.39 18.36 -25.97
C LEU A 590 -17.49 18.08 -27.18
N SER A 591 -16.42 18.86 -27.36
CA SER A 591 -15.39 18.44 -28.31
C SER A 591 -14.59 17.30 -27.69
N THR A 592 -14.89 16.06 -28.08
CA THR A 592 -13.96 14.95 -27.92
C THR A 592 -12.76 15.19 -28.83
N HIS A 593 -11.65 15.63 -28.24
CA HIS A 593 -10.37 15.50 -28.93
C HIS A 593 -9.86 14.08 -28.70
N ILE A 594 -10.28 13.16 -29.57
CA ILE A 594 -9.68 11.83 -29.68
C ILE A 594 -8.37 12.02 -30.46
N ASN A 595 -7.25 12.04 -29.75
CA ASN A 595 -5.99 11.71 -30.40
C ASN A 595 -5.87 10.19 -30.33
N GLU A 596 -6.01 9.52 -31.48
CA GLU A 596 -5.48 8.18 -31.65
C GLU A 596 -3.96 8.29 -31.46
N ALA A 597 -3.48 7.91 -30.28
CA ALA A 597 -2.07 7.68 -30.07
C ALA A 597 -1.76 6.32 -30.72
N SER A 598 -1.40 6.35 -32.01
CA SER A 598 -0.75 5.24 -32.70
C SER A 598 0.68 5.05 -32.22
#